data_AF-R0LNN8-F1
#
_entry.id   AF-R0LNN8-F1
#
_cell.length_a   1.000
_cell.length_b   1.000
_cell.length_c   1.000
_cell.angle_alpha   90.00
_cell.angle_beta   90.00
_cell.angle_gamma   90.00
#
_symmetry.space_group_name_H-M   'P 1'
#
loop_
_entity.id
_entity.type
_entity.pdbx_description
1 polymer ?
#
loop_
_entity_poly.entity_id
_entity_poly.type
_entity_poly.pdbx_seq_one_letter_code
_entity_poly.pdbx_strand_id
1 'polypeptide(L)'
;LLQQMWNQEKDHLKKFNELMIAYRVRPTVLLPFWNVAGFVLGAGSALLGKKGAMACTVAVEESISDHYNNQIRTLMEEDPEKYKELLQVF
;
A
#
# COMPACT_ATOMS: atom_id res chain seq x y z
N LEU A 1 -16.19 -8.15 -6.85
CA LEU A 1 -15.23 -8.10 -5.73
C LEU A 1 -13.78 -8.12 -6.19
N LEU A 2 -13.19 -9.25 -6.63
CA LEU A 2 -11.76 -9.29 -7.03
C LEU A 2 -11.38 -8.24 -8.08
N GLN A 3 -12.20 -8.05 -9.11
CA GLN A 3 -11.99 -7.01 -10.12
C GLN A 3 -12.04 -5.58 -9.55
N GLN A 4 -12.90 -5.35 -8.55
CA GLN A 4 -13.03 -4.04 -7.91
C GLN A 4 -11.79 -3.75 -7.05
N MET A 5 -11.38 -4.71 -6.21
CA MET A 5 -10.14 -4.61 -5.43
C MET A 5 -8.93 -4.38 -6.32
N TRP A 6 -8.84 -5.11 -7.43
CA TRP A 6 -7.78 -4.93 -8.43
C TRP A 6 -7.76 -3.53 -9.06
N ASN A 7 -8.94 -2.97 -9.37
CA ASN A 7 -9.02 -1.61 -9.89
C ASN A 7 -8.61 -0.58 -8.82
N GLN A 8 -9.02 -0.77 -7.55
CA GLN A 8 -8.59 0.08 -6.44
C GLN A 8 -7.07 0.06 -6.27
N GLU A 9 -6.45 -1.11 -6.28
CA GLU A 9 -4.98 -1.24 -6.17
C GLU A 9 -4.22 -0.61 -7.33
N LYS A 10 -4.79 -0.60 -8.54
CA LYS A 10 -4.21 0.14 -9.67
C LYS A 10 -4.20 1.65 -9.43
N ASP A 11 -5.29 2.18 -8.89
CA ASP A 11 -5.39 3.60 -8.58
C ASP A 11 -4.44 3.97 -7.43
N HIS A 12 -4.33 3.13 -6.40
CA HIS A 12 -3.33 3.26 -5.33
C HIS A 12 -1.91 3.28 -5.88
N LEU A 13 -1.54 2.29 -6.71
CA LEU A 13 -0.22 2.21 -7.32
C LEU A 13 0.09 3.41 -8.19
N LYS A 14 -0.88 3.87 -8.99
CA LYS A 14 -0.75 5.07 -9.81
C LYS A 14 -0.44 6.29 -8.94
N LYS A 15 -1.22 6.50 -7.88
CA LYS A 15 -1.02 7.62 -6.97
C LYS A 15 0.35 7.54 -6.28
N PHE A 16 0.76 6.35 -5.85
CA PHE A 16 2.07 6.15 -5.22
C PHE A 16 3.22 6.51 -6.18
N ASN A 17 3.14 6.09 -7.45
CA ASN A 17 4.13 6.44 -8.47
C ASN A 17 4.21 7.95 -8.71
N GLU A 18 3.06 8.63 -8.80
CA GLU A 18 3.00 10.09 -8.93
C GLU A 18 3.68 10.79 -7.75
N LEU A 19 3.38 10.35 -6.51
CA LEU A 19 3.98 10.90 -5.30
C LEU A 19 5.49 10.61 -5.21
N MET A 20 5.94 9.40 -5.55
CA MET A 20 7.37 9.08 -5.57
C MET A 20 8.16 10.04 -6.46
N ILE A 21 7.63 10.36 -7.65
CA ILE A 21 8.26 11.31 -8.58
C ILE A 21 8.20 12.73 -8.00
N ALA A 22 7.03 13.18 -7.53
CA ALA A 22 6.84 14.52 -6.99
C ALA A 22 7.78 14.83 -5.81
N TYR A 23 7.95 13.87 -4.91
CA TYR A 23 8.81 14.00 -3.73
C TYR A 23 10.25 13.51 -3.96
N ARG A 24 10.61 13.13 -5.20
CA ARG A 24 11.94 12.61 -5.58
C ARG A 24 12.41 11.43 -4.70
N VAL A 25 11.45 10.60 -4.27
CA VAL A 25 11.70 9.42 -3.44
C VAL A 25 12.41 8.38 -4.29
N ARG A 26 13.56 7.89 -3.81
CA ARG A 26 14.28 6.78 -4.44
C ARG A 26 13.75 5.48 -3.88
N PRO A 27 13.28 4.54 -4.71
CA PRO A 27 12.91 3.22 -4.24
C PRO A 27 14.07 2.54 -3.52
N THR A 28 13.76 1.73 -2.52
CA THR A 28 14.77 0.95 -1.81
C THR A 28 15.46 -0.05 -2.76
N VAL A 29 16.76 -0.27 -2.56
CA VAL A 29 17.53 -1.29 -3.29
C VAL A 29 16.95 -2.70 -3.09
N LEU A 30 16.21 -2.91 -1.99
CA LEU A 30 15.55 -4.17 -1.68
C LEU A 30 14.23 -4.38 -2.43
N LEU A 31 13.77 -3.43 -3.26
CA LEU A 31 12.49 -3.54 -3.95
C LEU A 31 12.35 -4.83 -4.79
N PRO A 32 13.36 -5.30 -5.53
CA PRO A 32 13.26 -6.56 -6.27
C PRO A 32 13.00 -7.77 -5.36
N PHE A 33 13.59 -7.78 -4.16
CA PHE A 33 13.37 -8.84 -3.18
C PHE A 33 11.92 -8.83 -2.67
N TRP A 34 11.39 -7.66 -2.33
CA TRP A 34 10.01 -7.52 -1.84
C TRP A 34 8.97 -7.85 -2.92
N ASN A 35 9.24 -7.55 -4.20
CA ASN A 35 8.37 -7.95 -5.31
C ASN A 35 8.22 -9.47 -5.38
N VAL A 36 9.31 -10.21 -5.23
CA VAL A 36 9.29 -11.69 -5.22
C VAL A 36 8.55 -12.20 -3.98
N ALA A 37 8.84 -11.64 -2.80
CA ALA A 37 8.19 -12.03 -1.55
C ALA A 37 6.67 -11.84 -1.60
N GLY A 38 6.19 -10.70 -2.12
CA GLY A 38 4.76 -10.42 -2.28
C GLY A 38 4.07 -11.39 -3.23
N PHE A 39 4.71 -11.73 -4.36
CA PHE A 39 4.17 -12.74 -5.28
C PHE A 39 4.07 -14.12 -4.63
N VAL A 40 5.12 -14.55 -3.91
CA VAL A 40 5.14 -15.85 -3.22
C VAL A 40 4.04 -15.91 -2.15
N LEU A 41 3.84 -14.84 -1.39
CA LEU A 41 2.76 -14.76 -0.39
C LEU A 41 1.37 -14.86 -1.02
N GLY A 42 1.14 -14.14 -2.12
CA GLY A 42 -0.13 -14.19 -2.86
C GLY A 42 -0.38 -15.56 -3.49
N ALA A 43 0.61 -16.14 -4.16
CA ALA A 43 0.49 -17.47 -4.75
C ALA A 43 0.31 -18.55 -3.67
N GLY A 44 1.08 -18.48 -2.58
CA GLY A 44 1.01 -19.42 -1.47
C GLY A 44 -0.35 -19.39 -0.77
N SER A 45 -0.90 -18.20 -0.50
CA SER A 45 -2.24 -18.07 0.09
C SER A 45 -3.35 -18.50 -0.87
N ALA A 46 -3.18 -18.33 -2.19
CA ALA A 46 -4.12 -18.83 -3.19
C ALA A 46 -4.20 -20.37 -3.23
N LEU A 47 -3.10 -21.08 -2.93
CA LEU A 47 -3.10 -22.54 -2.81
C LEU A 47 -3.98 -23.04 -1.65
N LEU A 48 -4.21 -22.21 -0.62
CA LEU A 48 -5.14 -22.49 0.48
C LEU A 48 -6.62 -22.26 0.09
N GLY A 49 -6.88 -21.91 -1.19
CA GLY A 49 -8.20 -21.66 -1.73
C GLY A 49 -8.68 -20.22 -1.52
N LYS A 50 -9.87 -19.93 -2.06
CA LYS A 50 -10.44 -18.57 -2.12
C LYS A 50 -10.51 -17.87 -0.76
N LYS A 51 -10.87 -18.59 0.31
CA LYS A 51 -10.96 -18.02 1.66
C LYS A 51 -9.58 -17.70 2.23
N GLY A 52 -8.57 -18.55 1.99
CA GLY A 52 -7.20 -18.31 2.41
C GLY A 52 -6.57 -17.10 1.71
N ALA A 53 -6.76 -17.00 0.40
CA ALA A 53 -6.32 -15.84 -0.38
C ALA A 53 -6.94 -14.54 0.15
N MET A 54 -8.28 -14.52 0.33
CA MET A 54 -8.98 -13.34 0.85
C MET A 54 -8.52 -12.97 2.26
N ALA A 55 -8.37 -13.95 3.17
CA ALA A 55 -7.91 -13.69 4.53
C ALA A 55 -6.50 -13.08 4.55
N CYS A 56 -5.59 -13.57 3.69
CA CYS A 56 -4.27 -12.99 3.53
C CYS A 56 -4.34 -11.55 2.99
N THR A 57 -5.16 -11.29 1.97
CA THR A 57 -5.34 -9.94 1.42
C THR A 57 -5.87 -8.97 2.47
N VAL A 58 -6.92 -9.35 3.21
CA VAL A 58 -7.49 -8.50 4.26
C VAL A 58 -6.48 -8.21 5.37
N ALA A 59 -5.72 -9.22 5.82
CA ALA A 59 -4.70 -9.03 6.85
C ALA A 59 -3.58 -8.07 6.40
N VAL A 60 -3.21 -8.12 5.11
CA VAL A 60 -2.24 -7.18 4.53
C VAL A 60 -2.84 -5.77 4.44
N GLU A 61 -4.07 -5.64 3.97
CA GLU A 61 -4.77 -4.34 3.87
C GLU A 61 -4.97 -3.67 5.24
N GLU A 62 -5.31 -4.44 6.27
CA GLU A 62 -5.42 -3.96 7.65
C GLU A 62 -4.08 -3.44 8.16
N SER A 63 -3.00 -4.20 7.96
CA SER A 63 -1.66 -3.77 8.36
C SER A 63 -1.21 -2.50 7.62
N ILE A 64 -1.50 -2.38 6.32
CA ILE A 64 -1.19 -1.19 5.53
C ILE A 64 -1.98 0.01 6.05
N SER A 65 -3.28 -0.17 6.31
CA SER A 65 -4.17 0.88 6.81
C SER A 65 -3.69 1.41 8.17
N ASP A 66 -3.26 0.53 9.06
CA ASP A 66 -2.68 0.92 10.36
C ASP A 66 -1.40 1.75 10.19
N HIS A 67 -0.53 1.37 9.25
CA HIS A 67 0.67 2.14 8.96
C HIS A 67 0.35 3.53 8.40
N TYR A 68 -0.60 3.64 7.48
CA TYR A 68 -1.03 4.93 6.94
C TYR A 68 -1.66 5.82 8.00
N ASN A 69 -2.53 5.28 8.86
CA ASN A 69 -3.10 6.04 9.98
C ASN A 69 -2.03 6.59 10.92
N ASN A 70 -0.97 5.82 11.19
CA ASN A 70 0.15 6.29 11.98
C ASN A 70 0.97 7.37 11.27
N GLN A 71 1.22 7.22 9.95
CA GLN A 71 1.90 8.24 9.16
C GLN A 71 1.09 9.56 9.12
N ILE A 72 -0.22 9.48 8.93
CA ILE A 72 -1.12 10.64 8.95
C ILE A 72 -1.01 11.38 10.28
N ARG A 73 -1.08 10.66 11.42
CA ARG A 73 -0.89 11.25 12.75
C ARG A 73 0.46 11.96 12.88
N THR A 74 1.55 11.31 12.46
CA THR A 74 2.89 11.92 12.50
C THR A 74 2.96 13.19 11.65
N LEU A 75 2.42 13.17 10.44
CA LEU A 75 2.42 14.35 9.56
C LEU A 75 1.55 15.49 10.10
N MET A 76 0.41 15.16 10.72
CA MET A 76 -0.46 16.14 11.38
C MET A 76 0.20 16.80 12.59
N GLU A 77 1.02 16.05 13.35
CA GLU A 77 1.77 16.57 14.50
C GLU A 77 2.98 17.42 14.07
N GLU A 78 3.60 17.10 12.94
CA GLU A 78 4.80 17.80 12.47
C GLU A 78 4.48 19.18 11.86
N ASP A 79 3.62 19.23 10.83
CA ASP A 79 3.19 20.49 10.19
C ASP A 79 1.97 20.24 9.26
N PRO A 80 0.73 20.40 9.76
CA PRO A 80 -0.46 20.04 9.00
C PRO A 80 -0.70 20.93 7.78
N GLU A 81 -0.25 22.19 7.78
CA GLU A 81 -0.42 23.09 6.62
C GLU A 81 0.58 22.74 5.51
N LYS A 82 1.81 22.39 5.87
CA LYS A 82 2.82 21.92 4.91
C LYS A 82 2.40 20.61 4.21
N TYR A 83 1.77 19.69 4.95
CA TYR A 83 1.39 18.37 4.42
C TYR A 83 -0.08 18.26 3.99
N LYS A 84 -0.81 19.36 3.95
CA LYS A 84 -2.24 19.42 3.64
C LYS A 84 -2.65 18.65 2.39
N GLU A 85 -1.88 18.77 1.32
CA GLU A 85 -2.17 18.05 0.07
C GLU A 85 -1.97 16.53 0.20
N LEU A 86 -0.99 16.08 0.99
CA LEU A 86 -0.77 14.65 1.26
C LEU A 86 -1.84 14.07 2.18
N LEU A 87 -2.25 14.84 3.20
CA LEU A 87 -3.29 14.44 4.15
C LEU A 87 -4.68 14.28 3.51
N GLN A 88 -4.90 14.87 2.32
CA GLN A 88 -6.15 14.72 1.56
C GLN A 88 -6.15 13.51 0.61
N VAL A 89 -5.01 12.86 0.42
CA VAL A 89 -4.87 11.71 -0.49
C VAL A 89 -5.29 10.39 0.16
N PHE A 90 -5.18 10.31 1.49
CA PHE A 90 -5.37 9.09 2.27
C PHE A 90 -6.58 9.19 3.20
#